data_AF-A0AAN1M4Z7-F1
#
_entry.id   AF-A0AAN1M4Z7-F1
#
_cell.length_a   1.000
_cell.length_b   1.000
_cell.length_c   1.000
_cell.angle_alpha   90.00
_cell.angle_beta   90.00
_cell.angle_gamma   90.00
#
_symmetry.space_group_name_H-M   'P 1'
#
loop_
_entity.id
_entity.type
_entity.pdbx_description
1 polymer ?
#
loop_
_entity_poly.entity_id
_entity_poly.type
_entity_poly.pdbx_seq_one_letter_code
_entity_poly.pdbx_strand_id
1 'polypeptide(L)'
;MARICTVCGSPLPKDAREGAEYCSSKCKQKAYRQRKAGNRPIEPKPKVKAKPAPLPTNRELERMMDEPMEDVLRHTRDVLKKALDDPDTRTSDLPALSRQYITVCRELEAQSGGNDLFGDESVESSEVDDVGASIV
;
A
#
# COMPACT_ATOMS: atom_id res chain seq x y z
N MET A 1 8.56 12.75 -57.43
CA MET A 1 7.24 12.06 -57.36
C MET A 1 6.45 12.64 -56.20
N ALA A 2 5.23 13.12 -56.42
CA ALA A 2 4.40 13.65 -55.35
C ALA A 2 3.78 12.48 -54.55
N ARG A 3 3.90 12.49 -53.22
CA ARG A 3 3.22 11.51 -52.36
C ARG A 3 1.72 11.81 -52.37
N ILE A 4 0.88 10.77 -52.43
CA ILE A 4 -0.58 10.89 -52.49
C ILE A 4 -1.26 10.42 -51.20
N CYS A 5 -2.39 11.04 -50.88
CA CYS A 5 -3.22 10.63 -49.75
C CYS A 5 -3.95 9.31 -50.03
N THR A 6 -3.85 8.35 -49.10
CA THR A 6 -4.48 7.02 -49.25
C THR A 6 -6.00 7.03 -49.17
N VAL A 7 -6.62 8.14 -48.71
CA VAL A 7 -8.08 8.25 -48.48
C VAL A 7 -8.80 9.05 -49.58
N CYS A 8 -8.13 10.03 -50.19
CA CYS A 8 -8.75 10.93 -51.17
C CYS A 8 -7.95 11.10 -52.47
N GLY A 9 -6.76 10.51 -52.58
CA GLY A 9 -5.93 10.59 -53.80
C GLY A 9 -5.25 11.95 -54.05
N SER A 10 -5.58 12.98 -53.27
CA SER A 10 -4.95 14.31 -53.40
C SER A 10 -3.47 14.28 -53.02
N PRO A 11 -2.63 15.16 -53.62
CA PRO A 11 -1.22 15.26 -53.23
C PRO A 11 -1.09 15.68 -51.76
N LEU A 12 -0.13 15.09 -51.06
CA LEU A 12 0.24 15.48 -49.71
C LEU A 12 0.82 16.91 -49.70
N PRO A 13 0.54 17.71 -48.65
CA PRO A 13 1.09 19.05 -48.55
C PRO A 13 2.62 19.01 -48.49
N LYS A 14 3.28 20.05 -49.00
CA LYS A 14 4.75 20.12 -49.05
C LYS A 14 5.37 20.09 -47.66
N ASP A 15 4.65 20.60 -46.66
CA ASP A 15 5.07 20.63 -45.25
C ASP A 15 4.79 19.32 -44.49
N ALA A 16 4.34 18.27 -45.19
CA ALA A 16 4.07 16.99 -44.56
C ALA A 16 5.37 16.23 -44.26
N ARG A 17 5.51 15.75 -43.02
CA ARG A 17 6.60 14.85 -42.58
C ARG A 17 6.85 13.71 -43.59
N GLU A 18 8.08 13.21 -43.65
CA GLU A 18 8.53 12.18 -44.61
C GLU A 18 7.76 10.84 -44.53
N GLY A 19 6.96 10.62 -43.47
CA GLY A 19 6.03 9.49 -43.31
C GLY A 19 4.53 9.86 -43.18
N ALA A 20 4.07 10.93 -43.85
CA ALA A 20 2.65 11.29 -43.84
C ALA A 20 1.85 10.51 -44.88
N GLU A 21 0.80 9.80 -44.44
CA GLU A 21 -0.09 9.01 -45.31
C GLU A 21 -1.35 9.77 -45.75
N TYR A 22 -1.72 10.84 -45.04
CA TYR A 22 -2.96 11.58 -45.22
C TYR A 22 -2.70 13.05 -45.46
N CYS A 23 -3.43 13.66 -46.40
CA CYS A 23 -3.30 15.09 -46.71
C CYS A 23 -3.76 16.03 -45.58
N SER A 24 -4.60 15.54 -44.65
CA SER A 24 -5.18 16.34 -43.57
C SER A 24 -5.73 15.50 -42.42
N SER A 25 -6.03 16.16 -41.30
CA SER A 25 -6.74 15.57 -40.15
C SER A 25 -8.11 15.00 -40.52
N LYS A 26 -8.81 15.61 -41.49
CA LYS A 26 -10.10 15.11 -42.01
C LYS A 26 -9.94 13.72 -42.64
N CYS A 27 -8.93 13.52 -43.48
CA CYS A 27 -8.66 12.21 -44.09
C CYS A 27 -8.21 11.18 -43.04
N LYS A 28 -7.42 11.59 -42.05
CA LYS A 28 -7.03 10.71 -40.92
C LYS A 28 -8.26 10.22 -40.14
N GLN A 29 -9.22 11.10 -39.83
CA GLN A 29 -10.44 10.72 -39.14
C GLN A 29 -11.36 9.85 -40.01
N LYS A 30 -11.46 10.12 -41.31
CA LYS A 30 -12.23 9.28 -42.25
C LYS A 30 -11.67 7.86 -42.31
N ALA A 31 -10.34 7.69 -42.39
CA ALA A 31 -9.68 6.39 -42.31
C ALA A 31 -9.97 5.67 -40.98
N TYR A 32 -9.92 6.40 -39.85
CA TYR A 32 -10.25 5.83 -38.54
C TYR A 32 -11.70 5.35 -38.46
N ARG A 33 -12.66 6.15 -38.96
CA ARG A 33 -14.09 5.78 -39.00
C ARG A 33 -14.32 4.56 -39.90
N GLN A 34 -13.65 4.46 -41.04
CA GLN A 34 -13.72 3.28 -41.92
C GLN A 34 -13.16 2.01 -41.26
N ARG A 35 -12.06 2.13 -40.48
CA ARG A 35 -11.51 1.01 -39.69
C ARG A 35 -12.41 0.60 -38.53
N LYS A 36 -13.19 1.54 -37.97
CA LYS A 36 -14.12 1.29 -36.88
C LYS A 36 -15.47 0.75 -37.36
N ALA A 37 -15.93 1.17 -38.55
CA ALA A 37 -17.19 0.74 -39.14
C ALA A 37 -17.08 -0.62 -39.85
N GLY A 38 -15.94 -0.91 -40.48
CA GLY A 38 -15.62 -2.27 -40.88
C GLY A 38 -15.10 -3.01 -39.66
N ASN A 39 -15.80 -4.05 -39.20
CA ASN A 39 -15.45 -4.89 -38.05
C ASN A 39 -14.14 -5.67 -38.26
N ARG A 40 -13.02 -4.96 -38.43
CA ARG A 40 -11.68 -5.52 -38.49
C ARG A 40 -11.10 -5.51 -37.08
N PRO A 41 -10.49 -6.61 -36.62
CA PRO A 41 -9.90 -6.65 -35.29
C PRO A 41 -8.84 -5.55 -35.21
N ILE A 42 -9.09 -4.59 -34.33
CA ILE A 42 -8.06 -3.64 -33.91
C ILE A 42 -7.05 -4.49 -33.16
N GLU A 43 -5.89 -4.76 -33.75
CA GLU A 43 -4.78 -5.33 -33.00
C GLU A 43 -4.56 -4.42 -31.77
N PRO A 44 -4.76 -4.96 -30.55
CA PRO A 44 -4.66 -4.15 -29.36
C PRO A 44 -3.20 -3.67 -29.26
N LYS A 45 -3.01 -2.35 -29.22
CA LYS A 45 -1.72 -1.79 -28.82
C LYS A 45 -1.30 -2.48 -27.51
N PRO A 46 -0.04 -2.96 -27.38
CA PRO A 46 0.39 -3.66 -26.19
C PRO A 46 0.16 -2.73 -24.99
N LYS A 47 -0.78 -3.12 -24.11
CA LYS A 47 -0.96 -2.46 -22.83
C LYS A 47 0.36 -2.63 -22.09
N VAL A 48 1.09 -1.53 -21.92
CA VAL A 48 2.29 -1.51 -21.09
C VAL A 48 1.84 -1.98 -19.72
N LYS A 49 2.28 -3.17 -19.30
CA LYS A 49 1.96 -3.71 -17.99
C LYS A 49 2.42 -2.68 -16.96
N ALA A 50 1.53 -2.27 -16.07
CA ALA A 50 1.90 -1.46 -14.93
C ALA A 50 3.08 -2.16 -14.23
N LYS A 51 4.18 -1.44 -14.04
CA LYS A 51 5.34 -2.00 -13.35
C LYS A 51 4.86 -2.48 -11.97
N PRO A 52 5.24 -3.68 -11.53
CA PRO A 52 5.01 -4.09 -10.15
C PRO A 52 5.62 -3.05 -9.21
N ALA A 53 5.03 -2.88 -8.03
CA ALA A 53 5.51 -1.94 -7.03
C ALA A 53 7.04 -2.08 -6.87
N PRO A 54 7.79 -0.97 -6.75
CA PRO A 54 9.23 -1.02 -6.54
C PRO A 54 9.53 -1.89 -5.32
N LEU A 55 10.50 -2.79 -5.45
CA LEU A 55 11.01 -3.54 -4.30
C LEU A 55 11.52 -2.52 -3.26
N PRO A 56 11.26 -2.74 -1.97
CA PRO A 56 11.78 -1.88 -0.91
C PRO A 56 13.31 -1.82 -1.00
N THR A 57 13.87 -0.64 -0.70
CA THR A 57 15.33 -0.45 -0.74
C THR A 57 16.02 -1.26 0.37
N ASN A 58 17.31 -1.60 0.24
CA ASN A 58 18.04 -2.34 1.30
C ASN A 58 17.90 -1.69 2.69
N ARG A 59 17.90 -0.36 2.76
CA ARG A 59 17.68 0.41 3.99
C ARG A 59 16.27 0.29 4.56
N GLU A 60 15.29 0.12 3.69
CA GLU A 60 13.87 -0.04 4.05
C GLU A 60 13.58 -1.47 4.48
N LEU A 61 14.31 -2.44 3.90
CA LEU A 61 14.37 -3.83 4.38
C LEU A 61 15.05 -3.93 5.76
N GLU A 62 16.18 -3.26 5.97
CA GLU A 62 16.83 -3.20 7.30
C GLU A 62 15.91 -2.60 8.37
N ARG A 63 15.16 -1.53 8.03
CA ARG A 63 14.17 -0.94 8.95
C ARG A 63 12.95 -1.80 9.23
N MET A 64 12.59 -2.66 8.27
CA MET A 64 11.52 -3.65 8.44
C MET A 64 11.99 -4.83 9.30
N MET A 65 13.30 -4.97 9.50
CA MET A 65 13.95 -5.95 10.37
C MET A 65 14.49 -5.33 11.67
N ASP A 66 14.26 -4.03 11.93
CA ASP A 66 14.56 -3.44 13.23
C ASP A 66 13.78 -4.24 14.29
N GLU A 67 14.49 -4.68 15.33
CA GLU A 67 13.90 -5.42 16.45
C GLU A 67 12.74 -4.59 17.02
N PRO A 68 11.53 -5.16 17.19
CA PRO A 68 10.40 -4.38 17.65
C PRO A 68 10.78 -3.75 19.00
N MET A 69 10.50 -2.46 19.17
CA MET A 69 10.85 -1.72 20.39
C MET A 69 10.41 -2.47 21.65
N GLU A 70 9.32 -3.23 21.56
CA GLU A 70 8.84 -4.14 22.60
C GLU A 70 9.88 -5.20 23.03
N ASP A 71 10.60 -5.84 22.11
CA ASP A 71 11.61 -6.86 22.43
C ASP A 71 12.85 -6.24 23.07
N VAL A 72 13.26 -5.04 22.64
CA VAL A 72 14.32 -4.26 23.29
C VAL A 72 13.92 -3.90 24.72
N LEU A 73 12.66 -3.47 24.93
CA LEU A 73 12.14 -3.14 26.25
C LEU A 73 12.01 -4.39 27.15
N ARG A 74 11.61 -5.55 26.61
CA ARG A 74 11.62 -6.83 27.34
C ARG A 74 13.02 -7.23 27.76
N HIS A 75 13.99 -7.12 26.86
CA HIS A 75 15.38 -7.43 27.14
C HIS A 75 15.96 -6.53 28.25
N THR A 76 15.75 -5.22 28.14
CA THR A 76 16.24 -4.25 29.14
C THR A 76 15.58 -4.45 30.51
N ARG A 77 14.27 -4.74 30.55
CA ARG A 77 13.57 -5.14 31.78
C ARG A 77 14.25 -6.33 32.45
N ASP A 78 14.56 -7.38 31.69
CA ASP A 78 15.13 -8.62 32.24
C ASP A 78 16.56 -8.41 32.76
N VAL A 79 17.35 -7.57 32.08
CA VAL A 79 18.69 -7.17 32.56
C VAL A 79 18.60 -6.35 33.84
N LEU A 80 17.71 -5.35 33.89
CA LEU A 80 17.52 -4.53 35.09
C LEU A 80 17.00 -5.35 36.28
N LYS A 81 16.12 -6.31 36.04
CA LYS A 81 15.64 -7.24 37.06
C LYS A 81 16.78 -8.09 37.63
N LYS A 82 17.60 -8.68 36.76
CA LYS A 82 18.79 -9.45 37.19
C LYS A 82 19.75 -8.60 38.02
N ALA A 83 19.96 -7.35 37.64
CA ALA A 83 20.81 -6.43 38.42
C ALA A 83 20.19 -6.11 39.79
N LEU A 84 18.87 -5.94 39.89
CA LEU A 84 18.19 -5.73 41.18
C LEU A 84 18.24 -6.96 42.10
N ASP A 85 18.20 -8.16 41.51
CA ASP A 85 18.23 -9.43 42.25
C ASP A 85 19.67 -9.88 42.62
N ASP A 86 20.70 -9.26 42.04
CA ASP A 86 22.11 -9.58 42.27
C ASP A 86 22.60 -9.01 43.61
N PRO A 87 23.00 -9.86 44.59
CA PRO A 87 23.47 -9.41 45.90
C PRO A 87 24.77 -8.59 45.85
N ASP A 88 25.54 -8.67 44.76
CA ASP A 88 26.78 -7.91 44.57
C ASP A 88 26.55 -6.51 44.00
N THR A 89 25.30 -6.14 43.67
CA THR A 89 25.02 -4.77 43.24
C THR A 89 25.22 -3.77 44.37
N ARG A 90 25.84 -2.64 44.01
CA ARG A 90 26.09 -1.56 44.96
C ARG A 90 24.76 -0.98 45.43
N THR A 91 24.61 -0.88 46.75
CA THR A 91 23.38 -0.36 47.38
C THR A 91 23.02 1.06 46.96
N SER A 92 23.99 1.87 46.54
CA SER A 92 23.77 3.21 45.98
C SER A 92 23.03 3.20 44.64
N ASP A 93 23.14 2.11 43.89
CA ASP A 93 22.69 2.01 42.51
C ASP A 93 21.27 1.42 42.44
N LEU A 94 20.84 0.67 43.47
CA LEU A 94 19.50 0.08 43.59
C LEU A 94 18.35 1.09 43.39
N PRO A 95 18.37 2.31 43.96
CA PRO A 95 17.30 3.28 43.73
C PRO A 95 17.26 3.78 42.29
N ALA A 96 18.40 3.86 41.61
CA ALA A 96 18.46 4.28 40.21
C ALA A 96 17.93 3.17 39.28
N LEU A 97 18.38 1.93 39.51
CA LEU A 97 17.93 0.75 38.78
C LEU A 97 16.43 0.51 38.95
N SER A 98 15.89 0.67 40.16
CA SER A 98 14.45 0.47 40.42
C SER A 98 13.57 1.48 39.69
N ARG A 99 13.97 2.76 39.64
CA ARG A 99 13.26 3.79 38.86
C ARG A 99 13.30 3.48 37.36
N GLN A 100 14.45 3.09 36.84
CA GLN A 100 14.59 2.72 35.42
C GLN A 100 13.74 1.51 35.07
N TYR A 101 13.73 0.48 35.92
CA TYR A 101 12.90 -0.70 35.76
C TYR A 101 11.41 -0.35 35.71
N ILE A 102 10.93 0.50 36.62
CA ILE A 102 9.52 0.95 36.63
C ILE A 102 9.18 1.72 35.34
N THR A 103 10.08 2.57 34.84
CA THR A 103 9.87 3.28 33.58
C THR A 103 9.72 2.31 32.41
N VAL A 104 10.60 1.32 32.29
CA VAL A 104 10.54 0.31 31.22
C VAL A 104 9.25 -0.51 31.31
N CYS A 105 8.83 -0.91 32.52
CA CYS A 105 7.56 -1.63 32.69
C CYS A 105 6.34 -0.79 32.24
N ARG A 106 6.30 0.50 32.59
CA ARG A 106 5.22 1.40 32.15
C ARG A 106 5.19 1.58 30.64
N GLU A 107 6.35 1.62 30.00
CA GLU A 107 6.47 1.77 28.55
C GLU A 107 6.03 0.50 27.82
N LEU A 108 6.34 -0.68 28.37
CA LEU A 108 5.80 -1.96 27.89
C LEU A 108 4.27 -2.04 28.02
N GLU A 109 3.70 -1.62 29.15
CA GLU A 109 2.25 -1.57 29.35
C GLU A 109 1.58 -0.62 28.35
N ALA A 110 2.17 0.56 28.12
CA ALA A 110 1.68 1.54 27.15
C ALA A 110 1.74 1.03 25.70
N GLN A 111 2.78 0.28 25.33
CA GLN A 111 2.90 -0.33 23.99
C GLN A 111 2.00 -1.55 23.81
N SER A 112 1.82 -2.36 24.86
CA SER A 112 0.94 -3.54 24.84
C SER A 112 -0.54 -3.19 24.75
N GLY A 113 -0.95 -2.00 25.22
CA GLY A 113 -2.35 -1.53 25.17
C GLY A 113 -2.81 -1.00 23.80
N GLY A 114 -1.94 -0.97 22.78
CA GLY A 114 -2.27 -0.48 21.44
C GLY A 114 -2.99 -1.48 20.53
N ASN A 115 -3.18 -2.72 20.98
CA ASN A 115 -3.94 -3.75 20.27
C ASN A 115 -5.21 -4.10 21.04
N ASP A 116 -6.11 -3.12 21.16
CA ASP A 116 -7.45 -3.33 21.69
C ASP A 116 -8.29 -4.11 20.67
N LEU A 117 -7.99 -5.41 20.55
CA LEU A 117 -8.71 -6.39 19.72
C LEU A 117 -10.14 -6.63 20.24
N PHE A 118 -10.53 -5.99 21.35
CA PHE A 118 -11.85 -6.06 21.97
C PHE A 118 -12.52 -4.69 22.15
N GLY A 119 -12.04 -3.65 21.46
CA GLY A 119 -12.64 -2.31 21.48
C GLY A 119 -13.81 -2.08 20.53
N ASP A 120 -14.37 -3.13 19.92
CA ASP A 120 -15.59 -3.08 19.10
C ASP A 120 -16.67 -4.00 19.69
N GLU A 121 -17.17 -3.65 20.88
CA GLU A 121 -18.48 -4.12 21.35
C GLU A 121 -19.58 -3.20 20.78
N SER A 122 -19.59 -2.97 19.46
CA SER A 122 -20.79 -2.53 18.74
C SER A 122 -21.57 -3.75 18.23
N VAL A 123 -21.77 -4.76 19.09
CA VAL A 123 -22.83 -5.73 18.85
C VAL A 123 -24.15 -5.05 19.12
N GLU A 124 -24.71 -4.50 18.05
CA GLU A 124 -26.12 -4.13 17.92
C GLU A 124 -26.97 -5.14 18.69
N SER A 125 -27.64 -4.64 19.73
CA SER A 125 -28.75 -5.33 20.37
C SER A 125 -29.87 -5.45 19.34
N SER A 126 -29.80 -6.47 18.48
CA SER A 126 -30.90 -6.83 17.59
C SER A 126 -32.05 -7.33 18.46
N GLU A 127 -32.98 -6.42 18.73
CA GLU A 127 -34.30 -6.68 19.28
C GLU A 127 -34.96 -7.76 18.40
N VAL A 128 -35.10 -8.97 18.94
CA VAL A 128 -36.00 -9.98 18.38
C VAL A 128 -37.28 -9.93 19.20
N ASP A 129 -38.30 -9.26 18.67
CA ASP A 129 -39.66 -9.35 19.17
C ASP A 129 -40.12 -10.82 19.11
N ASP A 130 -40.17 -11.47 20.26
CA ASP A 130 -40.73 -12.82 20.39
C ASP A 130 -42.26 -12.73 20.21
N VAL A 131 -42.73 -13.12 19.03
CA VAL A 131 -44.14 -13.37 18.72
C VAL A 131 -44.59 -14.58 19.55
N GLY A 132 -45.01 -14.31 20.78
CA GLY A 132 -45.60 -15.28 21.68
C GLY A 132 -46.90 -15.85 21.12
N ALA A 133 -46.80 -17.00 20.47
CA ALA A 133 -47.91 -17.81 20.01
C ALA A 133 -48.77 -18.27 21.20
N SER A 134 -50.07 -17.98 21.09
CA SER A 134 -51.13 -18.49 21.96
C SER A 134 -51.24 -20.01 21.88
N ILE A 135 -51.14 -20.69 23.03
CA ILE A 135 -51.74 -22.00 23.29
C ILE A 135 -51.79 -22.25 24.81
N VAL A 136 -52.99 -22.14 25.40
CA VAL A 136 -53.77 -23.17 26.12
C VAL A 136 -55.04 -22.53 26.66
#